data_AF-A0A3M1ZRM3-F1
#
_entry.id   AF-A0A3M1ZRM3-F1
#
_cell.length_a   1.000
_cell.length_b   1.000
_cell.length_c   1.000
_cell.angle_alpha   90.00
_cell.angle_beta   90.00
_cell.angle_gamma   90.00
#
_symmetry.space_group_name_H-M   'P 1'
#
loop_
_entity.id
_entity.type
_entity.pdbx_description
1 polymer ?
#
loop_
_entity_poly.entity_id
_entity_poly.type
_entity_poly.pdbx_seq_one_letter_code
_entity_poly.pdbx_strand_id
1 'polypeptide(L)'
;MKRQGEWVWPVLVDGLTPIVLVWLLQNTMWKRPSGSHALWLLAAYIIFCVALLSLRKLEPAPHADYDWLSTRLRGVLAVLFGVSLSLALAFQLGFLESVTIANGFEMGEGESAAFFVFAPGAWLGISLLYVIFLAFRVTPTVSQGESRFQWRGVWGLIGLQGMLVTAVLQATSITNLPLNNSIKITAVFLWLCLLFVPPRLIYLRRFPNRVGLATLLILLAFSAVLISL
;
A
#
# COMPACT_ATOMS: atom_id res chain seq x y z
N MET A 1 29.89 4.85 -18.07
CA MET A 1 30.21 4.24 -16.76
C MET A 1 29.73 5.17 -15.64
N LYS A 2 28.55 4.91 -15.06
CA LYS A 2 28.04 5.56 -13.82
C LYS A 2 26.87 4.71 -13.27
N ARG A 3 27.18 3.50 -12.78
CA ARG A 3 26.21 2.56 -12.16
C ARG A 3 26.17 2.63 -10.62
N GLN A 4 26.95 3.52 -9.99
CA GLN A 4 27.09 3.53 -8.53
C GLN A 4 25.91 4.20 -7.79
N GLY A 5 25.13 5.08 -8.44
CA GLY A 5 23.99 5.76 -7.82
C GLY A 5 22.69 4.94 -7.74
N GLU A 6 22.59 3.82 -8.47
CA GLU A 6 21.34 3.05 -8.59
C GLU A 6 21.05 2.15 -7.38
N TRP A 7 22.09 1.84 -6.59
CA TRP A 7 22.00 0.94 -5.42
C TRP A 7 21.63 1.65 -4.13
N VAL A 8 21.90 2.96 -4.06
CA VAL A 8 21.83 3.74 -2.83
C VAL A 8 20.38 4.07 -2.46
N TRP A 9 19.55 4.41 -3.44
CA TRP A 9 18.19 4.90 -3.18
C TRP A 9 17.26 3.90 -2.48
N PRO A 10 17.16 2.62 -2.90
CA PRO A 10 16.30 1.66 -2.23
C PRO A 10 16.73 1.42 -0.79
N VAL A 11 18.05 1.30 -0.55
CA VAL A 11 18.60 1.05 0.78
C VAL A 11 18.38 2.25 1.71
N LEU A 12 18.60 3.47 1.22
CA LEU A 12 18.36 4.68 2.00
C LEU A 12 16.88 4.85 2.35
N VAL A 13 16.00 4.73 1.36
CA VAL A 13 14.56 4.92 1.56
C VAL A 13 14.00 3.83 2.49
N ASP A 14 14.41 2.57 2.30
CA ASP A 14 14.01 1.47 3.17
C ASP A 14 14.61 1.59 4.58
N GLY A 15 15.84 2.11 4.71
CA GLY A 15 16.50 2.31 6.01
C GLY A 15 15.96 3.50 6.80
N LEU A 16 15.44 4.53 6.13
CA LEU A 16 14.76 5.66 6.78
C LEU A 16 13.33 5.30 7.22
N THR A 17 12.66 4.41 6.49
CA THR A 17 11.28 3.98 6.80
C THR A 17 11.09 3.45 8.23
N PRO A 18 11.93 2.55 8.80
CA PRO A 18 11.77 2.07 10.16
C PRO A 18 11.98 3.17 11.20
N ILE A 19 12.86 4.15 10.95
CA ILE A 19 13.06 5.30 11.83
C ILE A 19 11.76 6.12 11.92
N VAL A 20 11.17 6.41 10.75
CA VAL A 20 9.88 7.12 10.66
C VAL A 20 8.77 6.33 11.34
N LEU A 21 8.73 5.01 11.13
CA LEU A 21 7.73 4.13 11.77
C LEU A 21 7.83 4.15 13.29
N VAL A 22 9.03 3.98 13.85
CA VAL A 22 9.23 4.01 15.31
C VAL A 22 8.80 5.36 15.88
N TRP A 23 9.18 6.46 15.23
CA TRP A 23 8.80 7.81 15.66
C TRP A 23 7.28 8.04 15.61
N LEU A 24 6.61 7.62 14.52
CA LEU A 24 5.16 7.80 14.38
C LEU A 24 4.36 6.89 15.32
N LEU A 25 4.83 5.66 15.56
CA LEU A 25 4.16 4.70 16.44
C LEU A 25 4.25 5.09 17.91
N GLN A 26 5.37 5.66 18.34
CA GLN A 26 5.53 6.22 19.69
C GLN A 26 4.50 7.32 19.97
N ASN A 27 4.08 8.05 18.94
CA ASN A 27 3.08 9.12 19.07
C ASN A 27 1.62 8.62 19.10
N THR A 28 1.37 7.29 19.05
CA THR A 28 0.08 6.59 19.26
C THR A 28 -1.17 7.09 18.52
N MET A 29 -1.03 8.02 17.56
CA MET A 29 -2.18 8.75 17.01
C MET A 29 -3.24 7.85 16.35
N TRP A 30 -2.90 6.66 15.86
CA TRP A 30 -3.76 5.84 14.99
C TRP A 30 -4.47 4.68 15.68
N LYS A 31 -4.38 4.54 17.01
CA LYS A 31 -5.02 3.43 17.74
C LYS A 31 -6.55 3.47 17.75
N ARG A 32 -7.15 4.65 17.52
CA ARG A 32 -8.60 4.86 17.46
C ARG A 32 -9.05 5.20 16.04
N PRO A 33 -10.20 4.67 15.58
CA PRO A 33 -10.76 5.06 14.30
C PRO A 33 -11.09 6.55 14.29
N SER A 34 -10.71 7.24 13.21
CA SER A 34 -11.01 8.66 13.01
C SER A 34 -11.12 8.98 11.53
N GLY A 35 -12.06 9.86 11.17
CA GLY A 35 -12.17 10.42 9.83
C GLY A 35 -10.89 11.11 9.34
N SER A 36 -10.11 11.72 10.25
CA SER A 36 -8.81 12.30 9.90
C SER A 36 -7.80 11.24 9.44
N HIS A 37 -7.77 10.06 10.08
CA HIS A 37 -6.90 8.96 9.67
C HIS A 37 -7.35 8.37 8.33
N ALA A 38 -8.67 8.26 8.10
CA ALA A 38 -9.21 7.85 6.81
C ALA A 38 -8.77 8.81 5.68
N LEU A 39 -8.77 10.13 5.93
CA LEU A 39 -8.26 11.13 4.98
C LEU A 39 -6.76 10.97 4.72
N TRP A 40 -5.95 10.75 5.76
CA TRP A 40 -4.51 10.50 5.59
C TRP A 40 -4.23 9.21 4.82
N LEU A 41 -4.96 8.13 5.10
CA LEU A 41 -4.87 6.86 4.38
C LEU A 41 -5.26 7.03 2.91
N LEU A 42 -6.34 7.75 2.63
CA LEU A 42 -6.79 8.05 1.27
C LEU A 42 -5.78 8.93 0.51
N ALA A 43 -5.25 9.97 1.15
CA ALA A 43 -4.23 10.84 0.56
C ALA A 43 -2.95 10.04 0.23
N ALA A 44 -2.47 9.22 1.16
CA ALA A 44 -1.32 8.34 0.94
C ALA A 44 -1.58 7.36 -0.21
N TYR A 45 -2.78 6.79 -0.28
CA TYR A 45 -3.18 5.91 -1.38
C TYR A 45 -3.19 6.61 -2.75
N ILE A 46 -3.71 7.84 -2.84
CA ILE A 46 -3.70 8.61 -4.09
C ILE A 46 -2.26 8.91 -4.52
N ILE A 47 -1.41 9.37 -3.59
CA ILE A 47 0.02 9.63 -3.85
C ILE A 47 0.71 8.36 -4.32
N PHE A 48 0.45 7.23 -3.67
CA PHE A 48 0.97 5.92 -4.04
C PHE A 48 0.54 5.50 -5.45
N CYS A 49 -0.73 5.69 -5.80
CA CYS A 49 -1.23 5.40 -7.15
C CYS A 49 -0.51 6.24 -8.23
N VAL A 50 -0.34 7.55 -7.97
CA VAL A 50 0.38 8.46 -8.88
C VAL A 50 1.87 8.08 -8.98
N ALA A 51 2.49 7.69 -7.87
CA ALA A 51 3.86 7.21 -7.82
C ALA A 51 4.04 5.91 -8.62
N LEU A 52 3.12 4.95 -8.47
CA LEU A 52 3.13 3.70 -9.23
C LEU A 52 2.95 3.96 -10.73
N LEU A 53 2.01 4.82 -11.11
CA LEU A 53 1.86 5.25 -12.50
C LEU A 53 3.14 5.84 -13.07
N SER A 54 3.83 6.67 -12.27
CA SER A 54 5.10 7.28 -12.66
C SER A 54 6.19 6.24 -12.88
N LEU A 55 6.25 5.18 -12.05
CA LEU A 55 7.14 4.03 -12.26
C LEU A 55 6.78 3.21 -13.50
N ARG A 56 5.49 3.04 -13.79
CA ARG A 56 5.05 2.28 -14.96
C ARG A 56 5.42 2.98 -16.27
N LYS A 57 5.53 4.31 -16.28
CA LYS A 57 6.00 5.12 -17.42
C LYS A 57 7.50 4.98 -17.72
N LEU A 58 8.29 4.37 -16.82
CA LEU A 58 9.72 4.12 -17.04
C LEU A 58 9.95 2.93 -17.98
N GLU A 59 10.99 2.98 -18.78
CA GLU A 59 11.42 1.88 -19.64
C GLU A 59 11.97 0.68 -18.81
N PRO A 60 11.61 -0.58 -19.12
CA PRO A 60 12.13 -1.76 -18.41
C PRO A 60 13.61 -1.99 -18.70
N ALA A 61 14.34 -2.59 -17.76
CA ALA A 61 15.73 -3.00 -18.00
C ALA A 61 15.82 -4.04 -19.13
N PRO A 62 16.85 -4.00 -20.00
CA PRO A 62 17.00 -4.87 -21.17
C PRO A 62 17.03 -6.39 -20.91
N HIS A 63 17.17 -6.81 -19.64
CA HIS A 63 17.23 -8.21 -19.21
C HIS A 63 16.19 -8.55 -18.13
N ALA A 64 15.17 -7.70 -17.94
CA ALA A 64 14.08 -8.00 -17.03
C ALA A 64 13.14 -9.01 -17.72
N ASP A 65 13.36 -10.31 -17.48
CA ASP A 65 12.53 -11.38 -18.04
C ASP A 65 11.03 -11.13 -17.83
N TYR A 66 10.31 -11.33 -18.93
CA TYR A 66 8.93 -10.95 -19.12
C TYR A 66 8.01 -11.89 -18.34
N ASP A 67 7.00 -11.29 -17.70
CA ASP A 67 5.88 -12.00 -17.04
C ASP A 67 6.13 -12.72 -15.68
N TRP A 68 6.45 -11.97 -14.60
CA TRP A 68 6.44 -12.54 -13.24
C TRP A 68 5.04 -12.92 -12.75
N LEU A 69 3.99 -12.46 -13.42
CA LEU A 69 2.61 -12.77 -13.06
C LEU A 69 1.71 -12.57 -14.30
N SER A 70 0.94 -13.60 -14.64
CA SER A 70 -0.05 -13.52 -15.71
C SER A 70 -0.98 -12.33 -15.49
N THR A 71 -1.53 -11.76 -16.57
CA THR A 71 -2.50 -10.65 -16.50
C THR A 71 -3.65 -10.93 -15.52
N ARG A 72 -4.06 -12.21 -15.41
CA ARG A 72 -5.08 -12.66 -14.45
C ARG A 72 -4.65 -12.45 -13.00
N LEU A 73 -3.47 -12.93 -12.63
CA LEU A 73 -2.97 -12.80 -11.26
C LEU A 73 -2.72 -11.33 -10.88
N ARG A 74 -2.31 -10.49 -11.83
CA ARG A 74 -2.20 -9.03 -11.61
C ARG A 74 -3.56 -8.40 -11.27
N GLY A 75 -4.60 -8.81 -11.99
CA GLY A 75 -5.98 -8.43 -11.69
C GLY A 75 -6.39 -8.87 -10.28
N VAL A 76 -6.15 -10.14 -9.93
CA VAL A 76 -6.48 -10.67 -8.59
C VAL A 76 -5.77 -9.90 -7.48
N LEU A 77 -4.45 -9.67 -7.59
CA LEU A 77 -3.70 -8.90 -6.59
C LEU A 77 -4.22 -7.48 -6.45
N ALA A 78 -4.59 -6.84 -7.56
CA ALA A 78 -5.12 -5.49 -7.52
C ALA A 78 -6.51 -5.43 -6.89
N VAL A 79 -7.36 -6.43 -7.14
CA VAL A 79 -8.67 -6.57 -6.46
C VAL A 79 -8.47 -6.81 -4.96
N LEU A 80 -7.57 -7.73 -4.57
CA LEU A 80 -7.26 -7.98 -3.16
C LEU A 80 -6.74 -6.73 -2.45
N PHE A 81 -5.89 -5.94 -3.13
CA PHE A 81 -5.44 -4.63 -2.63
C PHE A 81 -6.62 -3.68 -2.43
N GLY A 82 -7.50 -3.56 -3.44
CA GLY A 82 -8.67 -2.70 -3.38
C GLY A 82 -9.59 -3.07 -2.21
N VAL A 83 -9.99 -4.35 -2.12
CA VAL A 83 -10.81 -4.87 -1.03
C VAL A 83 -10.17 -4.59 0.33
N SER A 84 -8.86 -4.84 0.46
CA SER A 84 -8.14 -4.56 1.69
C SER A 84 -8.15 -3.10 2.08
N LEU A 85 -7.93 -2.18 1.13
CA LEU A 85 -7.95 -0.76 1.39
C LEU A 85 -9.36 -0.27 1.74
N SER A 86 -10.37 -0.78 1.03
CA SER A 86 -11.77 -0.49 1.32
C SER A 86 -12.13 -0.91 2.75
N LEU A 87 -11.65 -2.08 3.19
CA LEU A 87 -11.86 -2.55 4.56
C LEU A 87 -11.14 -1.67 5.58
N ALA A 88 -9.92 -1.23 5.28
CA ALA A 88 -9.18 -0.30 6.13
C ALA A 88 -9.88 1.06 6.27
N LEU A 89 -10.43 1.61 5.18
CA LEU A 89 -11.23 2.83 5.19
C LEU A 89 -12.53 2.64 5.98
N ALA A 90 -13.25 1.54 5.77
CA ALA A 90 -14.44 1.20 6.53
C ALA A 90 -14.16 1.14 8.03
N PHE A 91 -13.04 0.53 8.42
CA PHE A 91 -12.60 0.50 9.82
C PHE A 91 -12.34 1.92 10.35
N GLN A 92 -11.56 2.74 9.66
CA GLN A 92 -11.21 4.09 10.13
C GLN A 92 -12.39 5.05 10.21
N LEU A 93 -13.39 4.86 9.35
CA LEU A 93 -14.63 5.63 9.40
C LEU A 93 -15.60 5.14 10.49
N GLY A 94 -15.26 4.09 11.24
CA GLY A 94 -16.13 3.50 12.25
C GLY A 94 -17.31 2.73 11.66
N PHE A 95 -17.29 2.44 10.35
CA PHE A 95 -18.40 1.79 9.65
C PHE A 95 -18.76 0.45 10.27
N LEU A 96 -17.75 -0.38 10.59
CA LEU A 96 -17.97 -1.72 11.13
C LEU A 96 -18.70 -1.71 12.48
N GLU A 97 -18.39 -0.75 13.34
CA GLU A 97 -19.07 -0.56 14.62
C GLU A 97 -20.49 -0.02 14.40
N SER A 98 -20.63 0.96 13.51
CA SER A 98 -21.92 1.57 13.21
C SER A 98 -22.92 0.61 12.56
N VAL A 99 -22.49 -0.38 11.77
CA VAL A 99 -23.35 -1.43 11.21
C VAL A 99 -23.96 -2.32 12.31
N THR A 100 -23.26 -2.53 13.42
CA THR A 100 -23.79 -3.35 14.53
C THR A 100 -24.79 -2.63 15.42
N ILE A 101 -24.83 -1.29 15.35
CA ILE A 101 -25.68 -0.45 16.21
C ILE A 101 -26.85 0.14 15.40
N ALA A 102 -26.66 0.39 14.10
CA ALA A 102 -27.67 0.99 13.24
C ALA A 102 -28.89 0.09 13.07
N ASN A 103 -30.07 0.61 13.45
CA ASN A 103 -31.35 -0.04 13.23
C ASN A 103 -31.95 0.41 11.89
N GLY A 104 -31.97 -0.49 10.90
CA GLY A 104 -32.53 -0.21 9.58
C GLY A 104 -34.04 0.08 9.57
N PHE A 105 -34.77 -0.21 10.67
CA PHE A 105 -36.18 0.13 10.82
C PHE A 105 -36.41 1.57 11.29
N GLU A 106 -35.42 2.19 11.93
CA GLU A 106 -35.47 3.58 12.40
C GLU A 106 -34.89 4.54 11.36
N MET A 107 -33.99 4.05 10.50
CA MET A 107 -33.46 4.80 9.37
C MET A 107 -34.43 4.72 8.18
N GLY A 108 -34.70 5.85 7.53
CA GLY A 108 -35.49 5.84 6.29
C GLY A 108 -34.84 4.95 5.21
N GLU A 109 -35.63 4.40 4.29
CA GLU A 109 -35.13 3.50 3.21
C GLU A 109 -33.98 4.13 2.41
N GLY A 110 -34.01 5.45 2.20
CA GLY A 110 -32.93 6.17 1.51
C GLY A 110 -31.65 6.30 2.33
N GLU A 111 -31.75 6.54 3.63
CA GLU A 111 -30.59 6.72 4.52
C GLU A 111 -29.90 5.39 4.81
N SER A 112 -30.69 4.34 5.02
CA SER A 112 -30.18 2.97 5.17
C SER A 112 -29.50 2.49 3.88
N ALA A 113 -30.06 2.77 2.69
CA ALA A 113 -29.40 2.46 1.41
C ALA A 113 -28.10 3.25 1.21
N ALA A 114 -28.07 4.54 1.55
CA ALA A 114 -26.86 5.36 1.51
C ALA A 114 -25.75 4.80 2.40
N PHE A 115 -26.13 4.37 3.60
CA PHE A 115 -25.22 3.87 4.60
C PHE A 115 -24.71 2.45 4.29
N PHE A 116 -25.58 1.49 3.99
CA PHE A 116 -25.20 0.08 3.82
C PHE A 116 -24.72 -0.27 2.42
N VAL A 117 -25.12 0.48 1.38
CA VAL A 117 -24.83 0.13 -0.02
C VAL A 117 -23.91 1.16 -0.68
N PHE A 118 -24.30 2.44 -0.68
CA PHE A 118 -23.56 3.45 -1.45
C PHE A 118 -22.20 3.82 -0.82
N ALA A 119 -22.11 3.92 0.50
CA ALA A 119 -20.84 4.24 1.17
C ALA A 119 -19.77 3.14 0.99
N PRO A 120 -20.03 1.85 1.27
CA PRO A 120 -19.08 0.78 0.98
C PRO A 120 -18.76 0.67 -0.51
N GLY A 121 -19.76 0.85 -1.38
CA GLY A 121 -19.59 0.84 -2.83
C GLY A 121 -18.65 1.95 -3.32
N ALA A 122 -18.74 3.16 -2.75
CA ALA A 122 -17.88 4.28 -3.10
C ALA A 122 -16.41 4.03 -2.66
N TRP A 123 -16.19 3.50 -1.45
CA TRP A 123 -14.84 3.18 -0.98
C TRP A 123 -14.21 2.06 -1.81
N LEU A 124 -14.99 1.04 -2.14
CA LEU A 124 -14.56 -0.03 -3.03
C LEU A 124 -14.24 0.51 -4.41
N GLY A 125 -15.09 1.36 -5.00
CA GLY A 125 -14.85 2.03 -6.27
C GLY A 125 -13.54 2.84 -6.28
N ILE A 126 -13.30 3.65 -5.25
CA ILE A 126 -12.05 4.41 -5.08
C ILE A 126 -10.85 3.47 -4.93
N SER A 127 -10.98 2.41 -4.15
CA SER A 127 -9.91 1.42 -3.93
C SER A 127 -9.54 0.63 -5.19
N LEU A 128 -10.46 0.54 -6.16
CA LEU A 128 -10.24 -0.09 -7.46
C LEU A 128 -9.50 0.82 -8.45
N LEU A 129 -9.24 2.10 -8.14
CA LEU A 129 -8.35 2.94 -8.96
C LEU A 129 -6.97 2.28 -9.15
N TYR A 130 -6.49 1.60 -8.13
CA TYR A 130 -5.26 0.80 -8.19
C TYR A 130 -5.33 -0.33 -9.23
N VAL A 131 -6.50 -0.96 -9.42
CA VAL A 131 -6.73 -1.94 -10.50
C VAL A 131 -6.54 -1.28 -11.85
N ILE A 132 -7.05 -0.05 -12.03
CA ILE A 132 -6.85 0.70 -13.27
C ILE A 132 -5.34 0.93 -13.50
N PHE A 133 -4.62 1.31 -12.46
CA PHE A 133 -3.19 1.61 -12.56
C PHE A 133 -2.28 0.39 -12.63
N LEU A 134 -2.73 -0.82 -12.31
CA LEU A 134 -1.92 -2.04 -12.36
C LEU A 134 -2.32 -2.97 -13.52
N ALA A 135 -3.61 -3.04 -13.86
CA ALA A 135 -4.15 -3.94 -14.89
C ALA A 135 -4.03 -3.37 -16.31
N PHE A 136 -4.20 -2.06 -16.51
CA PHE A 136 -4.14 -1.48 -17.86
C PHE A 136 -2.70 -1.41 -18.38
N ARG A 137 -2.51 -1.50 -19.70
CA ARG A 137 -1.19 -1.29 -20.30
C ARG A 137 -0.84 0.20 -20.26
N VAL A 138 0.33 0.52 -19.70
CA VAL A 138 0.88 1.88 -19.69
C VAL A 138 2.08 1.89 -20.62
N THR A 139 2.05 2.72 -21.66
CA THR A 139 3.16 2.88 -22.59
C THR A 139 4.33 3.57 -21.88
N PRO A 140 5.54 2.99 -21.88
CA PRO A 140 6.73 3.65 -21.38
C PRO A 140 6.99 4.93 -22.19
N THR A 141 7.33 6.01 -21.50
CA THR A 141 7.58 7.34 -22.11
C THR A 141 8.91 7.95 -21.70
N VAL A 142 9.60 7.35 -20.73
CA VAL A 142 10.88 7.85 -20.20
C VAL A 142 11.93 6.78 -20.37
N SER A 143 12.96 7.12 -21.14
CA SER A 143 14.03 6.19 -21.54
C SER A 143 15.13 6.07 -20.48
N GLN A 144 15.87 4.95 -20.54
CA GLN A 144 17.08 4.77 -19.72
C GLN A 144 18.20 5.70 -20.21
N GLY A 145 18.51 6.73 -19.41
CA GLY A 145 19.51 7.75 -19.73
C GLY A 145 19.03 9.17 -19.48
N GLU A 146 17.70 9.37 -19.41
CA GLU A 146 17.14 10.66 -19.01
C GLU A 146 17.30 10.91 -17.50
N SER A 147 17.65 12.14 -17.11
CA SER A 147 17.68 12.55 -15.69
C SER A 147 16.33 12.30 -14.98
N ARG A 148 15.22 12.43 -15.72
CA ARG A 148 13.86 12.18 -15.22
C ARG A 148 13.62 10.72 -14.83
N PHE A 149 14.41 9.78 -15.35
CA PHE A 149 14.28 8.35 -15.05
C PHE A 149 14.55 8.07 -13.56
N GLN A 150 15.67 8.59 -13.04
CA GLN A 150 16.07 8.38 -11.65
C GLN A 150 15.09 9.04 -10.67
N TRP A 151 14.70 10.29 -10.95
CA TRP A 151 13.79 11.04 -10.07
C TRP A 151 12.42 10.39 -9.96
N ARG A 152 11.87 9.88 -11.08
CA ARG A 152 10.61 9.12 -11.06
C ARG A 152 10.74 7.78 -10.35
N GLY A 153 11.92 7.16 -10.41
CA GLY A 153 12.25 5.98 -9.61
C GLY A 153 12.16 6.26 -8.11
N VAL A 154 12.86 7.31 -7.65
CA VAL A 154 12.85 7.75 -6.24
C VAL A 154 11.44 8.14 -5.79
N TRP A 155 10.71 8.91 -6.61
CA TRP A 155 9.33 9.27 -6.30
C TRP A 155 8.41 8.05 -6.16
N GLY A 156 8.62 7.05 -7.02
CA GLY A 156 7.99 5.74 -6.93
C GLY A 156 8.23 5.04 -5.59
N LEU A 157 9.48 5.02 -5.13
CA LEU A 157 9.86 4.43 -3.85
C LEU A 157 9.27 5.19 -2.66
N ILE A 158 9.32 6.53 -2.69
CA ILE A 158 8.76 7.36 -1.62
C ILE A 158 7.25 7.14 -1.52
N GLY A 159 6.53 7.11 -2.65
CA GLY A 159 5.10 6.82 -2.65
C GLY A 159 4.78 5.42 -2.11
N LEU A 160 5.59 4.41 -2.48
CA LEU A 160 5.46 3.06 -1.94
C LEU A 160 5.64 3.03 -0.41
N GLN A 161 6.71 3.65 0.10
CA GLN A 161 6.99 3.64 1.53
C GLN A 161 6.04 4.52 2.34
N GLY A 162 5.58 5.64 1.77
CA GLY A 162 4.52 6.45 2.40
C GLY A 162 3.26 5.63 2.64
N MET A 163 2.83 4.86 1.63
CA MET A 163 1.69 3.96 1.78
C MET A 163 1.96 2.82 2.77
N LEU A 164 3.18 2.24 2.76
CA LEU A 164 3.58 1.22 3.73
C LEU A 164 3.47 1.77 5.16
N VAL A 165 4.01 2.96 5.41
CA VAL A 165 3.94 3.62 6.72
C VAL A 165 2.49 3.77 7.17
N THR A 166 1.61 4.31 6.31
CA THR A 166 0.19 4.45 6.66
C THR A 166 -0.51 3.11 6.87
N ALA A 167 -0.16 2.07 6.10
CA ALA A 167 -0.72 0.74 6.26
C ALA A 167 -0.25 0.06 7.56
N VAL A 168 0.99 0.28 7.97
CA VAL A 168 1.53 -0.20 9.25
C VAL A 168 0.86 0.51 10.42
N LEU A 169 0.72 1.84 10.33
CA LEU A 169 -0.04 2.61 11.33
C LEU A 169 -1.50 2.13 11.42
N GLN A 170 -2.15 1.88 10.29
CA GLN A 170 -3.48 1.29 10.24
C GLN A 170 -3.52 -0.08 10.93
N ALA A 171 -2.54 -0.93 10.65
CA ALA A 171 -2.50 -2.29 11.21
C ALA A 171 -2.29 -2.31 12.73
N THR A 172 -1.90 -1.19 13.37
CA THR A 172 -1.90 -1.12 14.84
C THR A 172 -3.29 -1.30 15.45
N SER A 173 -4.36 -1.02 14.71
CA SER A 173 -5.71 -1.28 15.22
C SER A 173 -6.01 -2.78 15.38
N ILE A 174 -5.28 -3.65 14.67
CA ILE A 174 -5.37 -5.11 14.73
C ILE A 174 -4.83 -5.66 16.06
N THR A 175 -3.97 -4.89 16.75
CA THR A 175 -3.41 -5.30 18.06
C THR A 175 -4.48 -5.58 19.11
N ASN A 176 -5.63 -4.91 19.01
CA ASN A 176 -6.76 -5.05 19.92
C ASN A 176 -7.55 -6.35 19.73
N LEU A 177 -7.27 -7.15 18.69
CA LEU A 177 -7.94 -8.43 18.48
C LEU A 177 -7.45 -9.48 19.51
N PRO A 178 -8.33 -10.35 20.04
CA PRO A 178 -7.97 -11.40 21.00
C PRO A 178 -7.31 -12.62 20.29
N LEU A 179 -6.21 -12.37 19.56
CA LEU A 179 -5.43 -13.38 18.85
C LEU A 179 -4.05 -13.55 19.49
N ASN A 180 -3.45 -14.73 19.34
CA ASN A 180 -2.05 -14.97 19.71
C ASN A 180 -1.13 -14.04 18.90
N ASN A 181 -0.15 -13.42 19.56
CA ASN A 181 0.83 -12.51 18.94
C ASN A 181 1.52 -13.13 17.71
N SER A 182 1.88 -14.41 17.74
CA SER A 182 2.51 -15.07 16.59
C SER A 182 1.60 -15.11 15.36
N ILE A 183 0.28 -15.30 15.58
CA ILE A 183 -0.73 -15.30 14.52
C ILE A 183 -0.92 -13.88 13.99
N LYS A 184 -0.96 -12.87 14.86
CA LYS A 184 -1.04 -11.45 14.47
C LYS A 184 0.14 -11.05 13.59
N ILE A 185 1.37 -11.33 14.04
CA ILE A 185 2.60 -11.01 13.29
C ILE A 185 2.56 -11.68 11.92
N THR A 186 2.22 -12.97 11.88
CA THR A 186 2.18 -13.73 10.62
C THR A 186 1.12 -13.18 9.67
N ALA A 187 -0.10 -12.91 10.16
CA ALA A 187 -1.19 -12.36 9.37
C ALA A 187 -0.84 -10.98 8.81
N VAL A 188 -0.30 -10.08 9.65
CA VAL A 188 0.14 -8.73 9.23
C VAL A 188 1.28 -8.83 8.22
N PHE A 189 2.27 -9.70 8.45
CA PHE A 189 3.37 -9.88 7.51
C PHE A 189 2.88 -10.36 6.14
N LEU A 190 2.00 -11.37 6.11
CA LEU A 190 1.43 -11.89 4.87
C LEU A 190 0.59 -10.83 4.14
N TRP A 191 -0.19 -10.06 4.91
CA TRP A 191 -0.98 -8.95 4.39
C TRP A 191 -0.08 -7.86 3.78
N LEU A 192 0.97 -7.43 4.48
CA LEU A 192 1.94 -6.47 3.96
C LEU A 192 2.67 -7.01 2.72
N CYS A 193 3.03 -8.30 2.72
CA CYS A 193 3.64 -8.94 1.56
C CYS A 193 2.71 -8.88 0.34
N LEU A 194 1.44 -9.22 0.54
CA LEU A 194 0.42 -9.19 -0.50
C LEU A 194 0.26 -7.80 -1.12
N LEU A 195 0.32 -6.74 -0.30
CA LEU A 195 0.09 -5.37 -0.75
C LEU A 195 1.33 -4.71 -1.37
N PHE A 196 2.53 -4.93 -0.78
CA PHE A 196 3.71 -4.12 -1.09
C PHE A 196 4.80 -4.84 -1.89
N VAL A 197 4.82 -6.17 -1.91
CA VAL A 197 5.73 -6.92 -2.79
C VAL A 197 5.37 -6.70 -4.27
N PRO A 198 4.10 -6.77 -4.71
CA PRO A 198 3.75 -6.59 -6.13
C PRO A 198 4.22 -5.24 -6.71
N PRO A 199 3.95 -4.08 -6.07
CA PRO A 199 4.52 -2.79 -6.49
C PRO A 199 6.04 -2.75 -6.49
N ARG A 200 6.69 -3.35 -5.49
CA ARG A 200 8.16 -3.34 -5.39
C ARG A 200 8.78 -4.13 -6.53
N LEU A 201 8.19 -5.24 -6.95
CA LEU A 201 8.64 -5.99 -8.11
C LEU A 201 8.54 -5.16 -9.40
N ILE A 202 7.54 -4.28 -9.52
CA ILE A 202 7.45 -3.31 -10.63
C ILE A 202 8.65 -2.35 -10.59
N TYR A 203 9.01 -1.83 -9.41
CA TYR A 203 10.19 -0.98 -9.25
C TYR A 203 11.49 -1.71 -9.63
N LEU A 204 11.71 -2.91 -9.09
CA LEU A 204 12.94 -3.70 -9.30
C LEU A 204 13.14 -4.12 -10.75
N ARG A 205 12.08 -4.17 -11.56
CA ARG A 205 12.20 -4.37 -13.01
C ARG A 205 12.80 -3.18 -13.76
N ARG A 206 12.61 -1.97 -13.24
CA ARG A 206 13.19 -0.74 -13.80
C ARG A 206 14.60 -0.53 -13.25
N PHE A 207 14.81 -0.91 -12.00
CA PHE A 207 16.08 -0.80 -11.27
C PHE A 207 16.48 -2.17 -10.70
N PRO A 208 17.06 -3.07 -11.51
CA PRO A 208 17.39 -4.43 -11.10
C PRO A 208 18.44 -4.43 -10.00
N ASN A 209 17.99 -4.72 -8.77
CA ASN A 209 18.84 -4.78 -7.59
C ASN A 209 18.36 -5.91 -6.66
N ARG A 210 19.17 -6.95 -6.47
CA ARG A 210 18.85 -8.09 -5.59
C ARG A 210 18.72 -7.67 -4.11
N VAL A 211 19.45 -6.64 -3.69
CA VAL A 211 19.40 -6.09 -2.33
C VAL A 211 18.07 -5.39 -2.06
N GLY A 212 17.46 -4.80 -3.09
CA GLY A 212 16.22 -4.03 -2.97
C GLY A 212 14.98 -4.85 -2.61
N LEU A 213 14.96 -6.15 -2.87
CA LEU A 213 13.90 -7.06 -2.41
C LEU A 213 14.14 -7.51 -0.96
N ALA A 214 15.38 -7.88 -0.63
CA ALA A 214 15.75 -8.33 0.71
C ALA A 214 15.50 -7.24 1.75
N THR A 215 15.88 -6.00 1.44
CA THR A 215 15.62 -4.81 2.29
C THR A 215 14.13 -4.58 2.53
N LEU A 216 13.29 -4.74 1.51
CA LEU A 216 11.84 -4.69 1.70
C LEU A 216 11.36 -5.81 2.63
N LEU A 217 11.73 -7.06 2.38
CA LEU A 217 11.25 -8.19 3.18
C LEU A 217 11.64 -8.05 4.66
N ILE A 218 12.86 -7.61 4.93
CA ILE A 218 13.32 -7.29 6.29
C ILE A 218 12.47 -6.17 6.90
N LEU A 219 12.20 -5.11 6.13
CA LEU A 219 11.35 -4.01 6.58
C LEU A 219 9.92 -4.46 6.89
N LEU A 220 9.33 -5.33 6.06
CA LEU A 220 7.98 -5.87 6.28
C LEU A 220 7.93 -6.75 7.53
N ALA A 221 8.94 -7.61 7.72
CA ALA A 221 9.06 -8.44 8.93
C ALA A 221 9.22 -7.57 10.17
N PHE A 222 10.11 -6.58 10.13
CA PHE A 222 10.31 -5.61 11.20
C PHE A 222 9.01 -4.87 11.52
N SER A 223 8.28 -4.40 10.50
CA SER A 223 7.02 -3.68 10.67
C SER A 223 5.94 -4.56 11.33
N ALA A 224 5.84 -5.83 10.93
CA ALA A 224 4.88 -6.77 11.51
C ALA A 224 5.18 -7.08 12.98
N VAL A 225 6.47 -7.23 13.33
CA VAL A 225 6.91 -7.38 14.72
C VAL A 225 6.62 -6.11 15.51
N LEU A 226 6.95 -4.94 14.95
CA LEU A 226 6.81 -3.64 15.61
C LEU A 226 5.35 -3.33 15.97
N ILE A 227 4.39 -3.75 15.15
CA ILE A 227 2.96 -3.63 15.46
C ILE A 227 2.58 -4.46 16.68
N SER A 228 3.25 -5.58 16.93
CA SER A 228 2.88 -6.56 17.97
C SER A 228 3.59 -6.34 19.31
N LEU A 229 4.44 -5.31 19.40
CA LEU A 229 5.09 -4.85 20.63
C LEU A 229 4.21 -3.81 21.33
#